data_AF-A0A0D6A201-F1
#
_entry.id   AF-A0A0D6A201-F1
#
_cell.length_a   1.000
_cell.length_b   1.000
_cell.length_c   1.000
_cell.angle_alpha   90.00
_cell.angle_beta   90.00
_cell.angle_gamma   90.00
#
_symmetry.space_group_name_H-M   'P 1'
#
loop_
_entity.id
_entity.type
_entity.pdbx_description
1 polymer ?
#
loop_
_entity_poly.entity_id
_entity_poly.type
_entity_poly.pdbx_seq_one_letter_code
_entity_poly.pdbx_strand_id
1 'polypeptide(L)'
;MTSTIEESLKDYKNYLNGKPNGVEVVHATIPVKPQFNAKTIKELRKNINVSQSGLANLIGVSTRTVKAWETNQSKPRRPVQKLLTLLTKKPSLVNDLKSI
;
A
#
# COMPACT_ATOMS: atom_id res chain seq x y z
N MET A 1 -40.61 15.32 -17.09
CA MET A 1 -39.23 15.52 -16.61
C MET A 1 -38.61 14.15 -16.47
N THR A 2 -37.50 13.88 -17.15
CA THR A 2 -36.74 12.63 -16.98
C THR A 2 -36.16 12.59 -15.58
N SER A 3 -36.14 11.40 -14.99
CA SER A 3 -35.53 11.23 -13.68
C SER A 3 -34.01 11.32 -13.79
N THR A 4 -33.34 11.78 -12.73
CA THR A 4 -31.87 11.85 -12.64
C THR A 4 -31.20 10.51 -12.96
N ILE A 5 -31.86 9.39 -12.66
CA ILE A 5 -31.37 8.04 -12.94
C ILE A 5 -31.42 7.75 -14.45
N GLU A 6 -32.51 8.10 -15.14
CA GLU A 6 -32.65 7.88 -16.58
C GLU A 6 -31.62 8.69 -17.38
N GLU A 7 -31.36 9.93 -16.95
CA GLU A 7 -30.33 10.79 -17.55
C GLU A 7 -28.93 10.21 -17.34
N SER A 8 -28.61 9.78 -16.12
CA SER A 8 -27.32 9.14 -15.81
C SER A 8 -27.10 7.85 -16.62
N LEU A 9 -28.14 7.04 -16.80
CA LEU A 9 -28.08 5.81 -17.61
C LEU A 9 -27.89 6.11 -19.10
N LYS A 10 -28.50 7.19 -19.59
CA LYS A 10 -28.33 7.65 -20.98
C LYS A 10 -26.89 8.09 -21.22
N ASP A 11 -26.31 8.87 -20.32
CA ASP A 11 -24.92 9.31 -20.42
C ASP A 11 -23.94 8.14 -20.34
N TYR A 12 -24.19 7.17 -19.45
CA TYR A 12 -23.39 5.93 -19.40
C TYR A 12 -23.45 5.15 -20.72
N LYS A 13 -24.62 4.99 -21.32
CA LYS A 13 -24.77 4.32 -22.63
C LYS A 13 -24.05 5.08 -23.75
N ASN A 14 -24.11 6.41 -23.74
CA ASN A 14 -23.39 7.22 -24.72
C ASN A 14 -21.88 7.06 -24.57
N TYR A 15 -21.38 7.04 -23.32
CA TYR A 15 -19.99 6.75 -23.00
C TYR A 15 -19.52 5.41 -23.57
N LEU A 16 -20.24 4.32 -23.31
CA LEU A 16 -19.89 2.98 -23.81
C LEU A 16 -19.84 2.92 -25.36
N ASN A 17 -20.66 3.71 -26.04
CA ASN A 17 -20.75 3.74 -27.49
C ASN A 17 -19.87 4.81 -28.15
N GLY A 18 -19.01 5.50 -27.38
CA GLY A 18 -18.15 6.57 -27.89
C GLY A 18 -18.91 7.79 -28.41
N LYS A 19 -20.16 7.97 -28.02
CA LYS A 19 -20.98 9.14 -28.36
C LYS A 19 -20.71 10.28 -27.37
N PRO A 20 -20.96 11.55 -27.76
CA PRO A 20 -20.90 12.67 -26.83
C PRO A 20 -21.72 12.38 -25.56
N ASN A 21 -21.10 12.58 -24.40
CA ASN A 21 -21.63 12.24 -23.09
C ASN A 21 -21.08 13.20 -22.04
N GLY A 22 -21.73 13.28 -20.88
CA GLY A 22 -21.33 14.13 -19.75
C GLY A 22 -20.55 13.39 -18.66
N VAL A 23 -20.00 12.20 -18.92
CA VAL A 23 -19.35 11.41 -17.85
C VAL A 23 -17.91 11.85 -17.63
N GLU A 24 -17.51 11.96 -16.36
CA GLU A 24 -16.10 12.09 -15.97
C GLU A 24 -15.51 10.70 -15.71
N VAL A 25 -14.42 10.36 -16.41
CA VAL A 25 -13.74 9.07 -16.25
C VAL A 25 -12.49 9.25 -15.40
N VAL A 26 -12.47 8.60 -14.24
CA VAL A 26 -11.30 8.59 -13.36
C VAL A 26 -10.59 7.24 -13.49
N HIS A 27 -9.41 7.25 -14.10
CA HIS A 27 -8.55 6.08 -14.15
C HIS A 27 -7.76 5.93 -12.85
N ALA A 28 -8.08 4.90 -12.07
CA ALA A 28 -7.29 4.52 -10.89
C ALA A 28 -6.33 3.37 -11.26
N THR A 29 -5.04 3.68 -11.41
CA THR A 29 -4.01 2.65 -11.55
C THR A 29 -3.72 2.03 -10.20
N ILE A 30 -3.92 0.71 -10.07
CA ILE A 30 -3.49 -0.03 -8.89
C ILE A 30 -1.99 -0.32 -9.05
N PRO A 31 -1.10 0.28 -8.24
CA PRO A 31 0.33 0.07 -8.41
C PRO A 31 0.70 -1.40 -8.19
N VAL A 32 1.61 -1.89 -9.04
CA VAL A 32 2.13 -3.24 -8.97
C VAL A 32 2.74 -3.50 -7.60
N LYS A 33 2.51 -4.72 -7.10
CA LYS A 33 2.90 -5.21 -5.78
C LYS A 33 4.30 -4.71 -5.34
N PRO A 34 4.42 -4.02 -4.19
CA PRO A 34 5.72 -3.67 -3.65
C PRO A 34 6.50 -4.95 -3.30
N GLN A 35 7.62 -5.15 -3.96
CA GLN A 35 8.51 -6.28 -3.70
C GLN A 35 9.55 -5.88 -2.67
N PHE A 36 9.44 -6.44 -1.47
CA PHE A 36 10.46 -6.30 -0.44
C PHE A 36 11.49 -7.43 -0.56
N ASN A 37 12.75 -7.05 -0.70
CA ASN A 37 13.92 -7.91 -0.58
C ASN A 37 14.77 -7.49 0.63
N ALA A 38 15.79 -8.28 0.97
CA ALA A 38 16.69 -7.99 2.09
C ALA A 38 17.22 -6.56 2.14
N LYS A 39 17.67 -6.03 0.99
CA LYS A 39 18.22 -4.68 0.87
C LYS A 39 17.18 -3.62 1.23
N THR A 40 16.01 -3.67 0.59
CA THR A 40 14.93 -2.71 0.82
C THR A 40 14.40 -2.70 2.25
N ILE A 41 14.33 -3.87 2.91
CA ILE A 41 13.88 -3.97 4.31
C ILE A 41 14.93 -3.36 5.24
N LYS A 42 16.21 -3.64 5.00
CA LYS A 42 17.31 -3.08 5.78
C LYS A 42 17.41 -1.56 5.61
N GLU A 43 17.19 -1.05 4.40
CA GLU A 43 17.13 0.39 4.10
C GLU A 43 15.95 1.04 4.82
N LEU A 44 14.74 0.50 4.68
CA LEU A 44 13.56 0.98 5.41
C LEU A 44 13.83 1.10 6.91
N ARG A 45 14.38 0.03 7.51
CA ARG A 45 14.70 -0.02 8.94
C ARG A 45 15.66 1.09 9.36
N LYS A 46 16.71 1.33 8.56
CA LYS A 46 17.68 2.40 8.80
C LYS A 46 17.04 3.78 8.63
N ASN A 47 16.19 3.96 7.62
CA ASN A 47 15.52 5.23 7.35
C ASN A 47 14.57 5.65 8.48
N ILE A 48 13.91 4.68 9.12
CA ILE A 48 13.08 4.93 10.32
C ILE A 48 13.88 4.89 11.64
N ASN A 49 15.21 4.76 11.56
CA ASN A 49 16.15 4.76 12.68
C ASN A 49 15.82 3.75 13.81
N VAL A 50 15.62 2.48 13.45
CA VAL A 50 15.40 1.41 14.45
C VAL A 50 16.33 0.22 14.28
N SER A 51 16.54 -0.54 15.36
CA SER A 51 17.25 -1.82 15.34
C SER A 51 16.37 -2.93 14.73
N GLN A 52 16.94 -4.11 14.45
CA GLN A 52 16.15 -5.26 13.97
C GLN A 52 15.04 -5.65 14.95
N SER A 53 15.32 -5.60 16.25
CA SER A 53 14.32 -5.83 17.30
C SER A 53 13.30 -4.69 17.37
N GLY A 54 13.73 -3.44 17.16
CA GLY A 54 12.82 -2.28 17.09
C GLY A 54 11.82 -2.41 15.94
N LEU A 55 12.28 -2.76 14.74
CA LEU A 55 11.37 -3.04 13.61
C LEU A 55 10.45 -4.22 13.90
N ALA A 56 10.97 -5.27 14.53
CA ALA A 56 10.19 -6.46 14.88
C ALA A 56 9.04 -6.12 15.84
N ASN A 57 9.32 -5.35 16.88
CA ASN A 57 8.33 -4.87 17.83
C ASN A 57 7.28 -3.97 17.15
N LEU A 58 7.72 -3.02 16.32
CA LEU A 58 6.82 -2.10 15.59
C LEU A 58 5.77 -2.79 14.72
N ILE A 59 6.09 -3.96 14.15
CA ILE A 59 5.22 -4.67 13.22
C ILE A 59 4.67 -5.99 13.78
N GLY A 60 4.90 -6.27 15.06
CA GLY A 60 4.37 -7.44 15.76
C GLY A 60 4.93 -8.78 15.27
N VAL A 61 6.23 -8.87 14.99
CA VAL A 61 6.91 -10.13 14.61
C VAL A 61 8.15 -10.36 15.46
N SER A 62 8.76 -11.55 15.36
CA SER A 62 10.01 -11.84 16.06
C SER A 62 11.22 -11.16 15.40
N THR A 63 12.25 -10.79 16.18
CA THR A 63 13.54 -10.31 15.66
C THR A 63 14.17 -11.30 14.68
N ARG A 64 13.99 -12.61 14.92
CA ARG A 64 14.43 -13.69 14.01
C ARG A 64 13.76 -13.56 12.65
N THR A 65 12.48 -13.22 12.61
CA THR A 65 11.71 -13.01 11.37
C THR A 65 12.29 -11.84 10.57
N VAL A 66 12.54 -10.70 11.22
CA VAL A 66 13.17 -9.53 10.56
C VAL A 66 14.57 -9.88 10.04
N LYS A 67 15.38 -10.58 10.85
CA LYS A 67 16.71 -11.06 10.43
C LYS A 67 16.61 -11.95 9.20
N ALA A 68 15.69 -12.91 9.19
CA ALA A 68 15.49 -13.82 8.06
C ALA A 68 15.06 -13.08 6.78
N TRP A 69 14.32 -11.97 6.89
CA TRP A 69 14.01 -11.12 5.75
C TRP A 69 15.23 -10.32 5.27
N GLU A 70 15.99 -9.72 6.18
CA GLU A 70 17.22 -8.96 5.86
C GLU A 70 18.38 -9.84 5.36
N THR A 71 18.26 -11.16 5.43
CA THR A 71 19.22 -12.13 4.87
C THR A 71 18.64 -12.95 3.71
N ASN A 72 17.46 -12.60 3.19
CA ASN A 72 16.73 -13.32 2.12
C ASN A 72 16.40 -14.79 2.44
N GLN A 73 16.47 -15.24 3.70
CA GLN A 73 16.06 -16.58 4.11
C GLN A 73 14.54 -16.77 4.04
N SER A 74 13.77 -15.70 4.18
CA SER A 74 12.32 -15.69 3.95
C SER A 74 11.85 -14.33 3.45
N LYS A 75 10.56 -14.21 3.14
CA LYS A 75 9.95 -12.95 2.67
C LYS A 75 8.75 -12.58 3.55
N PRO A 76 8.50 -11.27 3.79
CA PRO A 76 7.31 -10.84 4.52
C PRO A 76 6.04 -11.26 3.77
N ARG A 77 5.01 -11.66 4.52
CA ARG A 77 3.69 -11.98 3.95
C ARG A 77 3.01 -10.71 3.41
N ARG A 78 2.01 -10.88 2.55
CA ARG A 78 1.32 -9.77 1.87
C ARG A 78 0.82 -8.64 2.82
N PRO A 79 0.20 -8.94 3.98
CA PRO A 79 -0.23 -7.88 4.89
C PRO A 79 0.95 -7.08 5.45
N VAL A 80 2.04 -7.76 5.82
CA VAL A 80 3.27 -7.11 6.30
C VAL A 80 3.90 -6.26 5.20
N GLN A 81 3.90 -6.72 3.94
CA GLN A 81 4.38 -5.90 2.82
C GLN A 81 3.58 -4.59 2.67
N LYS A 82 2.26 -4.61 2.90
CA LYS A 82 1.47 -3.37 2.95
C LYS A 82 1.91 -2.47 4.10
N LEU A 83 2.09 -3.01 5.30
CA LEU A 83 2.56 -2.23 6.45
C LEU A 83 3.95 -1.62 6.22
N LEU A 84 4.91 -2.40 5.70
CA LEU A 84 6.24 -1.90 5.34
C LEU A 84 6.17 -0.81 4.24
N THR A 85 5.21 -0.92 3.32
CA THR A 85 4.96 0.12 2.30
C THR A 85 4.42 1.40 2.94
N LEU A 86 3.50 1.28 3.89
CA LEU A 86 2.98 2.42 4.64
C LEU A 86 4.10 3.12 5.42
N LEU A 87 4.95 2.36 6.11
CA LEU A 87 6.12 2.89 6.81
C LEU A 87 7.11 3.59 5.86
N THR A 88 7.27 3.07 4.64
CA THR A 88 8.12 3.69 3.62
C THR A 88 7.54 5.02 3.14
N LYS A 89 6.22 5.08 2.89
CA LYS A 89 5.53 6.27 2.38
C LYS A 89 5.27 7.32 3.45
N LYS A 90 5.09 6.90 4.70
CA LYS A 90 4.74 7.74 5.85
C LYS A 90 5.55 7.33 7.09
N PRO A 91 6.83 7.74 7.18
CA PRO A 91 7.68 7.43 8.34
C PRO A 91 7.13 7.93 9.68
N SER A 92 6.26 8.95 9.68
CA SER A 92 5.61 9.47 10.89
C SER A 92 4.78 8.41 11.64
N LEU A 93 4.26 7.41 10.94
CA LEU A 93 3.48 6.30 11.52
C LEU A 93 4.27 5.46 12.53
N VAL A 94 5.60 5.58 12.53
CA VAL A 94 6.46 4.91 13.51
C VAL A 94 6.11 5.35 14.93
N ASN A 95 5.71 6.61 15.13
CA ASN A 95 5.34 7.10 16.46
C ASN A 95 3.99 6.52 16.91
N ASP A 96 3.01 6.47 16.00
CA ASP A 96 1.70 5.88 16.27
C ASP A 96 1.85 4.39 16.64
N LEU A 97 2.65 3.65 15.88
CA LEU A 97 2.92 2.22 16.13
C LEU A 97 3.74 1.95 17.39
N LYS A 98 4.49 2.93 17.92
CA LYS A 98 5.16 2.79 19.23
C LYS A 98 4.19 2.92 20.40
N SER A 99 3.04 3.56 20.19
CA SER A 99 2.05 3.83 21.23
C SER A 99 0.92 2.80 21.31
N ILE A 100 0.85 1.88 20.36
CA ILE A 100 -0.06 0.73 20.35
C ILE A 100 0.57 -0.39 21.17
#